data_AF-A0A2J7Z2W8-F1
#
_entry.id   AF-A0A2J7Z2W8-F1
#
_cell.length_a   1.000
_cell.length_b   1.000
_cell.length_c   1.000
_cell.angle_alpha   90.00
_cell.angle_beta   90.00
_cell.angle_gamma   90.00
#
_symmetry.space_group_name_H-M   'P 1'
#
loop_
_entity.id
_entity.type
_entity.pdbx_description
1 polymer ?
#
loop_
_entity_poly.entity_id
_entity_poly.type
_entity_poly.pdbx_seq_one_letter_code
_entity_poly.pdbx_strand_id
1 'polypeptide(L)'
;MESGHSGEAGAVRGLELLWGLGERPNRGRRPAFTLEQVVRTAVGIADAEGLAAVSMRRIADALGCTTMSLYRYVPGKAELLDLMTDAVMGEVPPADAAPGDWRTRLELSARADWALYHRHPWILRLPAGRPALGPNGFAWYESVLRVLTATGLPPEALVNVFDLIDAYVRGAARDALDAAAVERHSGLTDEQWWAARAHFWDAVFVPARYPVVASLRAAGALRHPRDRGFEFGLRLVLDSIETFVRNQPRRRDGTSARYETPCPQCGDPISRSSPTGRPRTYCSDACRQRAYRARRRDLSEGKPGQG
;
A
#
# COMPACT_ATOMS: atom_id res chain seq x y z
N MET A 1 26.50 -22.80 2.04
CA MET A 1 26.10 -21.40 1.78
C MET A 1 25.47 -21.29 0.40
N GLU A 2 24.44 -22.08 0.08
CA GLU A 2 23.79 -22.09 -1.27
C GLU A 2 22.31 -21.69 -1.24
N SER A 3 21.74 -21.46 -0.05
CA SER A 3 20.32 -21.15 0.15
C SER A 3 19.96 -19.66 -0.02
N GLY A 4 20.94 -18.77 -0.26
CA GLY A 4 20.71 -17.33 -0.41
C GLY A 4 20.35 -16.90 -1.84
N HIS A 5 20.92 -17.55 -2.86
CA HIS A 5 20.82 -17.11 -4.25
C HIS A 5 19.45 -17.45 -4.89
N SER A 6 18.81 -18.53 -4.41
CA SER A 6 17.48 -18.95 -4.87
C SER A 6 16.36 -18.03 -4.36
N GLY A 7 16.49 -17.47 -3.15
CA GLY A 7 15.54 -16.50 -2.60
C GLY A 7 15.62 -15.13 -3.30
N GLU A 8 16.84 -14.68 -3.62
CA GLU A 8 17.06 -13.41 -4.33
C GLU A 8 16.53 -13.46 -5.77
N ALA A 9 16.81 -14.55 -6.51
CA ALA A 9 16.28 -14.75 -7.85
C ALA A 9 14.75 -14.89 -7.87
N GLY A 10 14.15 -15.51 -6.85
CA GLY A 10 12.70 -15.56 -6.65
C GLY A 10 12.10 -14.17 -6.49
N ALA A 11 12.69 -13.34 -5.61
CA ALA A 11 12.24 -11.97 -5.37
C ALA A 11 12.31 -11.08 -6.62
N VAL A 12 13.42 -11.15 -7.38
CA VAL A 12 13.56 -10.41 -8.65
C VAL A 12 12.47 -10.81 -9.63
N ARG A 13 12.24 -12.11 -9.80
CA ARG A 13 11.19 -12.62 -10.69
C ARG A 13 9.79 -12.25 -10.21
N GLY A 14 9.55 -12.19 -8.90
CA GLY A 14 8.31 -11.67 -8.32
C GLY A 14 8.04 -10.21 -8.70
N LEU A 15 9.06 -9.36 -8.62
CA LEU A 15 8.98 -7.97 -9.09
C LEU A 15 8.73 -7.88 -10.60
N GLU A 16 9.44 -8.66 -11.41
CA GLU A 16 9.19 -8.69 -12.86
C GLU A 16 7.76 -9.10 -13.21
N LEU A 17 7.18 -10.04 -12.46
CA LEU A 17 5.78 -10.46 -12.63
C LEU A 17 4.80 -9.35 -12.22
N LEU A 18 5.02 -8.69 -11.08
CA LEU A 18 4.21 -7.57 -10.62
C LEU A 18 4.15 -6.44 -11.64
N TRP A 19 5.30 -6.10 -12.24
CA TRP A 19 5.43 -4.99 -13.18
C TRP A 19 5.26 -5.39 -14.65
N GLY A 20 5.00 -6.67 -14.92
CA GLY A 20 4.87 -7.20 -16.28
C GLY A 20 6.13 -7.06 -17.15
N LEU A 21 7.32 -7.02 -16.53
CA LEU A 21 8.61 -6.79 -17.17
C LEU A 21 9.24 -8.07 -17.75
N GLY A 22 8.68 -9.25 -17.44
CA GLY A 22 9.17 -10.54 -17.94
C GLY A 22 8.87 -10.78 -19.42
N GLU A 23 9.70 -11.60 -20.08
CA GLU A 23 9.44 -12.06 -21.45
C GLU A 23 8.08 -12.77 -21.54
N ARG A 24 7.17 -12.22 -22.36
CA ARG A 24 5.96 -12.94 -22.76
C ARG A 24 6.41 -14.19 -23.53
N PRO A 25 6.07 -15.42 -23.10
CA PRO A 25 6.49 -16.62 -23.80
C PRO A 25 5.99 -16.55 -25.25
N ASN A 26 6.94 -16.47 -26.19
CA ASN A 26 6.64 -16.36 -27.60
C ASN A 26 6.31 -17.75 -28.16
N ARG A 27 5.21 -17.84 -28.91
CA ARG A 27 4.72 -19.00 -29.69
C ARG A 27 4.80 -20.38 -29.03
N GLY A 28 3.67 -20.80 -28.46
CA GLY A 28 3.37 -22.18 -28.05
C GLY A 28 1.85 -22.40 -27.92
N ARG A 29 1.43 -23.61 -27.52
CA ARG A 29 0.01 -23.89 -27.18
C ARG A 29 -0.42 -22.89 -26.08
N ARG A 30 -1.59 -22.26 -26.24
CA ARG A 30 -2.11 -21.30 -25.27
C ARG A 30 -2.01 -21.87 -23.84
N PRO A 31 -1.39 -21.16 -22.89
CA PRO A 31 -1.36 -21.58 -21.49
C PRO A 31 -2.78 -21.88 -21.01
N ALA A 32 -2.95 -22.94 -20.23
CA ALA A 32 -4.27 -23.31 -19.70
C ALA A 32 -4.82 -22.25 -18.72
N PHE A 33 -3.93 -21.48 -18.09
CA PHE A 33 -4.26 -20.42 -17.15
C PHE A 33 -3.42 -19.17 -17.39
N THR A 34 -3.87 -18.03 -16.88
CA THR A 34 -3.09 -16.79 -16.79
C THR A 34 -2.58 -16.57 -15.36
N LEU A 35 -1.58 -15.69 -15.20
CA LEU A 35 -1.10 -15.29 -13.88
C LEU A 35 -2.24 -14.71 -13.04
N GLU A 36 -3.08 -13.86 -13.64
CA GLU A 36 -4.22 -13.24 -12.98
C GLU A 36 -5.24 -14.29 -12.51
N GLN A 37 -5.44 -15.38 -13.25
CA GLN A 37 -6.32 -16.48 -12.82
C GLN A 37 -5.74 -17.22 -11.61
N VAL A 38 -4.43 -17.46 -11.57
CA VAL A 38 -3.75 -18.07 -10.42
C VAL A 38 -3.88 -17.17 -9.18
N VAL A 39 -3.58 -15.88 -9.33
CA VAL A 39 -3.66 -14.90 -8.24
C VAL A 39 -5.09 -14.76 -7.72
N ARG A 40 -6.09 -14.60 -8.60
CA ARG A 40 -7.50 -14.50 -8.21
C ARG A 40 -7.99 -15.74 -7.47
N THR A 41 -7.56 -16.93 -7.89
CA THR A 41 -7.91 -18.18 -7.21
C THR A 41 -7.29 -18.22 -5.81
N ALA A 42 -6.03 -17.78 -5.67
CA ALA A 42 -5.36 -17.71 -4.38
C ALA A 42 -6.02 -16.69 -3.42
N VAL A 43 -6.42 -15.52 -3.93
CA VAL A 43 -7.21 -14.52 -3.17
C VAL A 43 -8.53 -15.12 -2.71
N GLY A 44 -9.29 -15.78 -3.60
CA GLY A 44 -10.55 -16.41 -3.22
C GLY A 44 -10.41 -17.49 -2.15
N ILE A 45 -9.34 -18.31 -2.20
CA ILE A 45 -9.02 -19.27 -1.13
C ILE A 45 -8.70 -18.54 0.18
N ALA A 46 -7.90 -17.46 0.12
CA ALA A 46 -7.53 -16.70 1.30
C ALA A 46 -8.72 -15.99 1.97
N ASP A 47 -9.67 -15.50 1.18
CA ASP A 47 -10.90 -14.86 1.66
C ASP A 47 -11.85 -15.87 2.31
N ALA A 48 -12.00 -17.06 1.72
CA ALA A 48 -12.93 -18.08 2.19
C ALA A 48 -12.39 -18.93 3.34
N GLU A 49 -11.12 -19.33 3.27
CA GLU A 49 -10.51 -20.34 4.16
C GLU A 49 -9.35 -19.76 5.01
N GLY A 50 -8.97 -18.51 4.76
CA GLY A 50 -7.86 -17.85 5.44
C GLY A 50 -6.49 -18.13 4.82
N LEU A 51 -5.50 -17.33 5.24
CA LEU A 51 -4.13 -17.36 4.70
C LEU A 51 -3.42 -18.72 4.85
N ALA A 52 -3.77 -19.49 5.90
CA ALA A 52 -3.18 -20.80 6.17
C ALA A 52 -3.54 -21.84 5.09
N ALA A 53 -4.71 -21.71 4.47
CA ALA A 53 -5.16 -22.60 3.39
C ALA A 53 -4.45 -22.34 2.06
N VAL A 54 -3.87 -21.14 1.89
CA VAL A 54 -3.15 -20.75 0.67
C VAL A 54 -1.87 -21.57 0.53
N SER A 55 -1.91 -22.57 -0.35
CA SER A 55 -0.77 -23.41 -0.70
C SER A 55 -0.78 -23.71 -2.20
N MET A 56 0.40 -23.94 -2.78
CA MET A 56 0.51 -24.29 -4.21
C MET A 56 -0.36 -25.50 -4.56
N ARG A 57 -0.43 -26.50 -3.67
CA ARG A 57 -1.29 -27.67 -3.85
C ARG A 57 -2.77 -27.30 -3.85
N ARG A 58 -3.26 -26.56 -2.85
CA ARG A 58 -4.67 -26.15 -2.76
C ARG A 58 -5.13 -25.35 -3.97
N ILE A 59 -4.25 -24.49 -4.49
CA ILE A 59 -4.50 -23.68 -5.70
C ILE A 59 -4.52 -24.58 -6.94
N ALA A 60 -3.60 -25.54 -7.05
CA ALA A 60 -3.53 -26.46 -8.17
C ALA A 60 -4.79 -27.34 -8.22
N ASP A 61 -5.22 -27.84 -7.07
CA ASP A 61 -6.47 -28.61 -6.92
C ASP A 61 -7.69 -27.75 -7.32
N ALA A 62 -7.74 -26.49 -6.90
CA ALA A 62 -8.83 -25.56 -7.28
C ALA A 62 -8.86 -25.26 -8.79
N LEU A 63 -7.70 -25.23 -9.44
CA LEU A 63 -7.57 -25.00 -10.88
C LEU A 63 -7.61 -26.30 -11.71
N GLY A 64 -7.67 -27.47 -11.08
CA GLY A 64 -7.63 -28.76 -11.78
C GLY A 64 -6.32 -29.00 -12.54
N CYS A 65 -5.19 -28.52 -12.02
CA CYS A 65 -3.87 -28.72 -12.62
C CYS A 65 -2.85 -29.31 -11.63
N THR A 66 -1.65 -29.61 -12.09
CA THR A 66 -0.57 -30.09 -11.22
C THR A 66 0.16 -28.92 -10.55
N THR A 67 0.66 -29.12 -9.33
CA THR A 67 1.46 -28.11 -8.62
C THR A 67 2.67 -27.64 -9.44
N MET A 68 3.30 -28.55 -10.19
CA MET A 68 4.42 -28.21 -11.10
C MET A 68 4.03 -27.21 -12.19
N SER A 69 2.76 -27.20 -12.63
CA SER A 69 2.27 -26.25 -13.61
C SER A 69 2.20 -24.83 -13.04
N LEU A 70 1.91 -24.68 -11.75
CA LEU A 70 1.83 -23.36 -11.10
C LEU A 70 3.19 -22.67 -10.97
N TYR A 71 4.26 -23.42 -10.74
CA TYR A 71 5.62 -22.87 -10.64
C TYR A 71 6.11 -22.21 -11.94
N ARG A 72 5.42 -22.45 -13.07
CA ARG A 72 5.67 -21.72 -14.32
C ARG A 72 5.21 -20.26 -14.23
N TYR A 73 4.14 -20.00 -13.48
CA TYR A 73 3.53 -18.67 -13.34
C TYR A 73 4.13 -17.90 -12.16
N VAL A 74 4.33 -18.57 -11.02
CA VAL A 74 4.82 -17.92 -9.81
C VAL A 74 5.95 -18.75 -9.19
N PRO A 75 7.12 -18.15 -8.85
CA PRO A 75 8.28 -18.89 -8.35
C PRO A 75 8.04 -19.61 -7.03
N GLY A 76 7.22 -19.02 -6.15
CA GLY A 76 7.00 -19.53 -4.82
C GLY A 76 5.84 -18.86 -4.09
N LYS A 77 5.62 -19.28 -2.84
CA LYS A 77 4.54 -18.75 -2.00
C LYS A 77 4.80 -17.29 -1.63
N ALA A 78 6.05 -16.88 -1.41
CA ALA A 78 6.35 -15.49 -1.04
C ALA A 78 5.94 -14.52 -2.17
N GLU A 79 6.37 -14.81 -3.40
CA GLU A 79 6.03 -14.00 -4.58
C GLU A 79 4.53 -14.04 -4.88
N LEU A 80 3.87 -15.19 -4.62
CA LEU A 80 2.42 -15.28 -4.74
C LEU A 80 1.71 -14.35 -3.76
N LEU A 81 2.20 -14.25 -2.52
CA LEU A 81 1.60 -13.35 -1.52
C LEU A 81 1.79 -11.88 -1.92
N ASP A 82 2.92 -11.53 -2.52
CA ASP A 82 3.14 -10.18 -3.06
C ASP A 82 2.16 -9.87 -4.20
N LEU A 83 2.01 -10.80 -5.15
CA LEU A 83 1.05 -10.69 -6.25
C LEU A 83 -0.41 -10.61 -5.79
N MET A 84 -0.78 -11.41 -4.78
CA MET A 84 -2.11 -11.36 -4.17
C MET A 84 -2.35 -10.02 -3.50
N THR A 85 -1.38 -9.52 -2.73
CA THR A 85 -1.47 -8.23 -2.02
C THR A 85 -1.62 -7.09 -3.01
N ASP A 86 -0.80 -7.05 -4.05
CA ASP A 86 -0.91 -6.01 -5.07
C ASP A 86 -2.24 -6.08 -5.83
N ALA A 87 -2.72 -7.28 -6.17
CA ALA A 87 -3.99 -7.44 -6.87
C ALA A 87 -5.18 -6.86 -6.10
N VAL A 88 -5.26 -7.10 -4.79
CA VAL A 88 -6.35 -6.56 -3.96
C VAL A 88 -6.17 -5.07 -3.66
N MET A 89 -4.94 -4.54 -3.59
CA MET A 89 -4.73 -3.09 -3.53
C MET A 89 -5.31 -2.37 -4.76
N GLY A 90 -5.41 -3.05 -5.91
CA GLY A 90 -6.07 -2.52 -7.11
C GLY A 90 -7.59 -2.33 -6.98
N GLU A 91 -8.22 -2.84 -5.92
CA GLU A 91 -9.64 -2.61 -5.63
C GLU A 91 -9.88 -1.25 -4.94
N VAL A 92 -8.84 -0.63 -4.37
CA VAL A 92 -8.94 0.65 -3.67
C VAL A 92 -9.05 1.79 -4.70
N PRO A 93 -10.12 2.63 -4.64
CA PRO A 93 -10.22 3.80 -5.50
C PRO A 93 -9.07 4.79 -5.24
N PRO A 94 -8.50 5.44 -6.28
CA PRO A 94 -7.48 6.45 -6.09
C PRO A 94 -7.96 7.63 -5.22
N ALA A 95 -7.18 8.01 -4.21
CA ALA A 95 -7.57 9.05 -3.25
C ALA A 95 -7.69 10.44 -3.90
N ASP A 96 -6.87 10.74 -4.91
CA ASP A 96 -6.86 12.02 -5.62
C ASP A 96 -8.03 12.20 -6.61
N ALA A 97 -8.73 11.11 -6.96
CA ALA A 97 -9.94 11.11 -7.77
C ALA A 97 -11.21 11.43 -6.95
N ALA A 98 -11.16 11.33 -5.63
CA ALA A 98 -12.30 11.60 -4.77
C ALA A 98 -12.64 13.12 -4.72
N PRO A 99 -13.93 13.47 -4.61
CA PRO A 99 -14.35 14.86 -4.48
C PRO A 99 -13.98 15.45 -3.11
N GLY A 100 -14.00 16.78 -3.01
CA GLY A 100 -13.76 17.51 -1.76
C GLY A 100 -12.30 17.95 -1.59
N ASP A 101 -12.03 18.51 -0.41
CA ASP A 101 -10.71 18.98 0.00
C ASP A 101 -9.79 17.84 0.39
N TRP A 102 -8.53 18.16 0.71
CA TRP A 102 -7.53 17.17 1.09
C TRP A 102 -8.00 16.28 2.25
N ARG A 103 -8.68 16.87 3.23
CA ARG A 103 -9.17 16.16 4.41
C ARG A 103 -10.25 15.15 4.03
N THR A 104 -11.26 15.59 3.29
CA THR A 104 -12.36 14.74 2.81
C THR A 104 -11.83 13.56 2.01
N ARG A 105 -10.83 13.79 1.14
CA ARG A 105 -10.22 12.73 0.33
C ARG A 105 -9.47 11.70 1.18
N LEU A 106 -8.73 12.14 2.20
CA LEU A 106 -8.06 11.22 3.14
C LEU A 106 -9.05 10.42 3.98
N GLU A 107 -10.18 11.02 4.40
CA GLU A 107 -11.24 10.29 5.08
C GLU A 107 -11.83 9.19 4.19
N LEU A 108 -12.10 9.50 2.91
CA LEU A 108 -12.61 8.53 1.95
C LEU A 108 -11.59 7.42 1.66
N SER A 109 -10.31 7.76 1.51
CA SER A 109 -9.24 6.78 1.33
C SER A 109 -9.12 5.85 2.54
N ALA A 110 -9.10 6.39 3.75
CA ALA A 110 -9.01 5.59 4.97
C ALA A 110 -10.19 4.63 5.14
N ARG A 111 -11.42 5.05 4.75
CA ARG A 111 -12.61 4.18 4.73
C ARG A 111 -12.53 3.12 3.63
N ALA A 112 -11.95 3.42 2.48
CA ALA A 112 -11.71 2.44 1.43
C ALA A 112 -10.71 1.37 1.87
N ASP A 113 -9.61 1.78 2.51
CA ASP A 113 -8.60 0.87 3.07
C ASP A 113 -9.20 0.00 4.19
N TRP A 114 -10.01 0.60 5.07
CA TRP A 114 -10.78 -0.13 6.09
C TRP A 114 -11.68 -1.20 5.46
N ALA A 115 -12.44 -0.84 4.42
CA ALA A 115 -13.31 -1.77 3.71
C ALA A 115 -12.51 -2.89 3.00
N LEU A 116 -11.32 -2.57 2.47
CA LEU A 116 -10.41 -3.55 1.89
C LEU A 116 -9.95 -4.57 2.93
N TYR A 117 -9.51 -4.12 4.11
CA TYR A 117 -9.06 -5.03 5.17
C TYR A 117 -10.17 -5.93 5.70
N HIS A 118 -11.41 -5.43 5.78
CA HIS A 118 -12.56 -6.26 6.14
C HIS A 118 -12.92 -7.29 5.06
N ARG A 119 -12.73 -6.95 3.79
CA ARG A 119 -12.93 -7.85 2.65
C ARG A 119 -11.85 -8.92 2.55
N HIS A 120 -10.60 -8.54 2.81
CA HIS A 120 -9.42 -9.39 2.71
C HIS A 120 -8.61 -9.42 4.03
N PRO A 121 -9.13 -10.02 5.12
CA PRO A 121 -8.49 -9.99 6.44
C PRO A 121 -7.08 -10.59 6.49
N TRP A 122 -6.75 -11.46 5.53
CA TRP A 122 -5.45 -12.13 5.45
C TRP A 122 -4.29 -11.16 5.18
N ILE A 123 -4.53 -10.00 4.58
CA ILE A 123 -3.49 -8.98 4.34
C ILE A 123 -2.86 -8.55 5.67
N LEU A 124 -3.69 -8.37 6.70
CA LEU A 124 -3.25 -7.98 8.04
C LEU A 124 -2.49 -9.09 8.79
N ARG A 125 -2.31 -10.28 8.21
CA ARG A 125 -1.41 -11.31 8.76
C ARG A 125 -0.02 -11.28 8.13
N LEU A 126 0.17 -10.50 7.06
CA LEU A 126 1.47 -10.33 6.42
C LEU A 126 2.32 -9.28 7.17
N PRO A 127 3.66 -9.38 7.16
CA PRO A 127 4.53 -8.40 7.79
C PRO A 127 4.45 -7.03 7.10
N ALA A 128 3.97 -6.01 7.81
CA ALA A 128 3.86 -4.64 7.29
C ALA A 128 5.22 -3.99 6.92
N GLY A 129 6.33 -4.44 7.51
CA GLY A 129 7.67 -3.89 7.26
C GLY A 129 8.31 -4.32 5.93
N ARG A 130 7.63 -5.14 5.12
CA ARG A 130 8.08 -5.58 3.79
C ARG A 130 6.91 -5.52 2.81
N PRO A 131 6.48 -4.32 2.40
CA PRO A 131 5.35 -4.18 1.49
C PRO A 131 5.68 -4.79 0.12
N ALA A 132 4.68 -5.37 -0.52
CA ALA A 132 4.77 -5.77 -1.92
C ALA A 132 5.02 -4.52 -2.77
N LEU A 133 6.13 -4.51 -3.52
CA LEU A 133 6.50 -3.40 -4.39
C LEU A 133 5.80 -3.56 -5.76
N GLY A 134 4.47 -3.56 -5.74
CA GLY A 134 3.64 -3.76 -6.93
C GLY A 134 3.01 -2.47 -7.47
N PRO A 135 2.57 -2.48 -8.75
CA PRO A 135 2.05 -1.29 -9.42
C PRO A 135 0.76 -0.74 -8.78
N ASN A 136 -0.13 -1.59 -8.27
CA ASN A 136 -1.38 -1.12 -7.67
C ASN A 136 -1.12 -0.48 -6.29
N GLY A 137 -0.27 -1.11 -5.47
CA GLY A 137 0.16 -0.53 -4.20
C GLY A 137 0.86 0.82 -4.38
N PHE A 138 1.74 0.93 -5.37
CA PHE A 138 2.39 2.21 -5.70
C PHE A 138 1.42 3.25 -6.27
N ALA A 139 0.45 2.86 -7.09
CA ALA A 139 -0.57 3.77 -7.61
C ALA A 139 -1.45 4.34 -6.49
N TRP A 140 -1.83 3.51 -5.52
CA TRP A 140 -2.53 3.94 -4.32
C TRP A 140 -1.66 4.90 -3.50
N TYR A 141 -0.40 4.55 -3.21
CA TYR A 141 0.53 5.40 -2.47
C TYR A 141 0.72 6.78 -3.13
N GLU A 142 0.97 6.81 -4.44
CA GLU A 142 1.05 8.04 -5.24
C GLU A 142 -0.24 8.86 -5.14
N SER A 143 -1.42 8.23 -5.22
CA SER A 143 -2.70 8.93 -5.13
C SER A 143 -2.89 9.64 -3.78
N VAL A 144 -2.48 9.02 -2.67
CA VAL A 144 -2.56 9.62 -1.33
C VAL A 144 -1.52 10.74 -1.18
N LEU A 145 -0.30 10.52 -1.66
CA LEU A 145 0.74 11.56 -1.66
C LEU A 145 0.33 12.78 -2.49
N ARG A 146 -0.36 12.61 -3.61
CA ARG A 146 -0.91 13.73 -4.40
C ARG A 146 -1.91 14.56 -3.60
N VAL A 147 -2.78 13.91 -2.82
CA VAL A 147 -3.68 14.62 -1.90
C VAL A 147 -2.88 15.39 -0.85
N LEU A 148 -1.87 14.78 -0.25
CA LEU A 148 -1.05 15.40 0.79
C LEU A 148 -0.18 16.55 0.26
N THR A 149 0.38 16.45 -0.94
CA THR A 149 1.22 17.53 -1.53
C THR A 149 0.45 18.84 -1.68
N ALA A 150 -0.87 18.80 -1.86
CA ALA A 150 -1.74 19.98 -1.92
C ALA A 150 -1.80 20.77 -0.60
N THR A 151 -1.38 20.18 0.53
CA THR A 151 -1.34 20.84 1.84
C THR A 151 -0.13 21.77 2.03
N GLY A 152 0.88 21.67 1.17
CA GLY A 152 2.12 22.45 1.27
C GLY A 152 3.11 21.97 2.34
N LEU A 153 2.88 20.79 2.92
CA LEU A 153 3.82 20.16 3.85
C LEU A 153 5.19 19.86 3.20
N PRO A 154 6.29 19.91 3.98
CA PRO A 154 7.60 19.50 3.48
C PRO A 154 7.64 17.99 3.14
N PRO A 155 8.51 17.54 2.22
CA PRO A 155 8.52 16.15 1.74
C PRO A 155 8.60 15.09 2.84
N GLU A 156 9.43 15.28 3.88
CA GLU A 156 9.52 14.34 5.00
C GLU A 156 8.19 14.20 5.75
N ALA A 157 7.46 15.31 5.88
CA ALA A 157 6.18 15.33 6.60
C ALA A 157 5.09 14.65 5.80
N LEU A 158 5.13 14.69 4.45
CA LEU A 158 4.18 13.99 3.61
C LEU A 158 4.24 12.47 3.86
N VAL A 159 5.44 11.91 3.86
CA VAL A 159 5.65 10.47 4.10
C VAL A 159 5.25 10.10 5.52
N ASN A 160 5.67 10.88 6.53
CA ASN A 160 5.31 10.60 7.93
C ASN A 160 3.79 10.71 8.18
N VAL A 161 3.09 11.65 7.53
CA VAL A 161 1.64 11.78 7.64
C VAL A 161 0.93 10.61 6.96
N PHE A 162 1.40 10.19 5.79
CA PHE A 162 0.92 8.98 5.14
C PHE A 162 1.08 7.76 6.06
N ASP A 163 2.29 7.53 6.57
CA ASP A 163 2.60 6.38 7.44
C ASP A 163 1.73 6.37 8.70
N LEU A 164 1.47 7.55 9.28
CA LEU A 164 0.60 7.71 10.45
C LEU A 164 -0.84 7.28 10.16
N ILE A 165 -1.43 7.76 9.06
CA ILE A 165 -2.81 7.41 8.68
C ILE A 165 -2.89 5.91 8.41
N ASP A 166 -1.98 5.40 7.60
CA ASP A 166 -1.93 4.01 7.17
C ASP A 166 -1.71 3.05 8.37
N ALA A 167 -0.81 3.40 9.30
CA ALA A 167 -0.64 2.66 10.56
C ALA A 167 -1.91 2.67 11.43
N TYR A 168 -2.59 3.82 11.54
CA TYR A 168 -3.84 3.91 12.29
C TYR A 168 -4.94 3.02 11.69
N VAL A 169 -5.19 3.12 10.38
CA VAL A 169 -6.24 2.34 9.70
C VAL A 169 -5.96 0.84 9.84
N ARG A 170 -4.72 0.40 9.59
CA ARG A 170 -4.32 -1.00 9.78
C ARG A 170 -4.49 -1.49 11.21
N GLY A 171 -4.07 -0.69 12.19
CA GLY A 171 -4.19 -1.04 13.61
C GLY A 171 -5.65 -1.22 14.01
N ALA A 172 -6.48 -0.22 13.67
CA ALA A 172 -7.90 -0.25 13.97
C ALA A 172 -8.61 -1.44 13.29
N ALA A 173 -8.29 -1.72 12.02
CA ALA A 173 -8.89 -2.85 11.29
C ALA A 173 -8.46 -4.20 11.89
N ARG A 174 -7.19 -4.33 12.31
CA ARG A 174 -6.68 -5.54 12.97
C ARG A 174 -7.43 -5.78 14.29
N ASP A 175 -7.58 -4.75 15.12
CA ASP A 175 -8.29 -4.86 16.40
C ASP A 175 -9.75 -5.30 16.20
N ALA A 176 -10.45 -4.70 15.22
CA ALA A 176 -11.83 -5.06 14.89
C ALA A 176 -11.96 -6.50 14.38
N LEU A 177 -11.04 -6.94 13.52
CA LEU A 177 -11.04 -8.29 12.97
C LEU A 177 -10.64 -9.35 14.00
N ASP A 178 -9.71 -9.04 14.90
CA ASP A 178 -9.32 -9.93 16.00
C ASP A 178 -10.49 -10.08 17.00
N ALA A 179 -11.21 -9.00 17.32
CA ALA A 179 -12.43 -9.06 18.12
C ALA A 179 -13.50 -9.96 17.47
N ALA A 180 -13.77 -9.78 16.17
CA ALA A 180 -14.71 -10.61 15.43
C ALA A 180 -14.27 -12.08 15.32
N ALA A 181 -12.95 -12.35 15.30
CA ALA A 181 -12.43 -13.72 15.31
C ALA A 181 -12.62 -14.40 16.68
N VAL A 182 -12.39 -13.67 17.77
CA VAL A 182 -12.64 -14.16 19.14
C VAL A 182 -14.12 -14.50 19.36
N GLU A 183 -15.03 -13.64 18.88
CA GLU A 183 -16.47 -13.89 18.94
C GLU A 183 -16.85 -15.17 18.18
N ARG A 184 -16.37 -15.34 16.94
CA ARG A 184 -16.63 -16.56 16.14
C ARG A 184 -16.08 -17.83 16.78
N HIS A 185 -14.90 -17.79 17.38
CA HIS A 185 -14.27 -18.97 17.97
C HIS A 185 -14.85 -19.35 19.32
N SER A 186 -15.21 -18.35 20.14
CA SER A 186 -15.78 -18.58 21.48
C SER A 186 -17.30 -18.80 21.45
N GLY A 187 -17.99 -18.38 20.39
CA GLY A 187 -19.45 -18.37 20.30
C GLY A 187 -20.11 -17.32 21.21
N LEU A 188 -19.32 -16.46 21.85
CA LEU A 188 -19.80 -15.40 22.74
C LEU A 188 -19.65 -14.06 22.04
N THR A 189 -20.73 -13.29 22.01
CA THR A 189 -20.64 -11.87 21.68
C THR A 189 -19.73 -11.17 22.69
N ASP A 190 -19.14 -10.05 22.28
CA ASP A 190 -18.29 -9.23 23.17
C ASP A 190 -19.03 -8.88 24.48
N GLU A 191 -20.30 -8.49 24.38
CA GLU A 191 -21.16 -8.20 25.54
C GLU A 191 -21.33 -9.40 26.49
N GLN A 192 -21.58 -10.60 25.94
CA GLN A 192 -21.68 -11.82 26.73
C GLN A 192 -20.34 -12.19 27.38
N TRP A 193 -19.23 -12.00 26.65
CA TRP A 193 -17.89 -12.27 27.16
C TRP A 193 -17.56 -11.40 28.38
N TRP A 194 -17.92 -10.11 28.34
CA TRP A 194 -17.73 -9.18 29.44
C TRP A 194 -18.73 -9.40 30.58
N ALA A 195 -19.99 -9.72 30.27
CA ALA A 195 -21.00 -10.06 31.28
C ALA A 195 -20.59 -11.31 32.08
N ALA A 196 -20.09 -12.35 31.42
CA ALA A 196 -19.56 -13.56 32.07
C ALA A 196 -18.35 -13.26 32.99
N ARG A 197 -17.67 -12.13 32.78
CA ARG A 197 -16.52 -11.67 33.57
C ARG A 197 -16.85 -10.51 34.49
N ALA A 198 -18.13 -10.18 34.68
CA ALA A 198 -18.55 -9.13 35.61
C ALA A 198 -17.99 -9.36 37.03
N HIS A 199 -17.88 -10.63 37.46
CA HIS A 199 -17.30 -11.02 38.74
C HIS A 199 -15.87 -10.50 38.97
N PHE A 200 -15.07 -10.32 37.90
CA PHE A 200 -13.75 -9.69 38.03
C PHE A 200 -13.85 -8.34 38.73
N TRP A 201 -14.84 -7.54 38.36
CA TRP A 201 -14.98 -6.20 38.88
C TRP A 201 -15.49 -6.14 40.31
N ASP A 202 -16.29 -7.13 40.72
CA ASP A 202 -16.92 -7.14 42.03
C ASP A 202 -16.04 -7.82 43.08
N ALA A 203 -15.25 -8.83 42.70
CA ALA A 203 -14.51 -9.68 43.63
C ALA A 203 -12.98 -9.66 43.48
N VAL A 204 -12.45 -9.24 42.31
CA VAL A 204 -11.01 -9.32 42.02
C VAL A 204 -10.37 -7.93 41.86
N PHE A 205 -11.07 -7.00 41.23
CA PHE A 205 -10.58 -5.65 40.97
C PHE A 205 -10.48 -4.85 42.28
N VAL A 206 -9.35 -4.17 42.48
CA VAL A 206 -9.09 -3.37 43.69
C VAL A 206 -9.10 -1.88 43.31
N PRO A 207 -10.22 -1.14 43.50
CA PRO A 207 -10.33 0.26 43.07
C PRO A 207 -9.27 1.17 43.67
N ALA A 208 -8.89 0.95 44.93
CA ALA A 208 -7.85 1.73 45.61
C ALA A 208 -6.48 1.61 44.93
N ARG A 209 -6.20 0.49 44.26
CA ARG A 209 -4.96 0.28 43.50
C ARG A 209 -5.03 0.87 42.08
N TYR A 210 -6.23 0.96 41.51
CA TYR A 210 -6.46 1.43 40.13
C TYR A 210 -7.54 2.53 40.07
N PRO A 211 -7.32 3.69 40.74
CA PRO A 211 -8.36 4.68 40.96
C PRO A 211 -8.89 5.32 39.67
N VAL A 212 -8.03 5.50 38.66
CA VAL A 212 -8.44 6.05 37.35
C VAL A 212 -9.37 5.09 36.62
N VAL A 213 -9.03 3.79 36.58
CA VAL A 213 -9.86 2.76 35.95
C VAL A 213 -11.20 2.64 36.67
N ALA A 214 -11.20 2.70 38.01
CA ALA A 214 -12.41 2.71 38.80
C ALA A 214 -13.32 3.90 38.45
N SER A 215 -12.75 5.10 38.31
CA SER A 215 -13.49 6.31 37.90
C SER A 215 -14.08 6.17 36.49
N LEU A 216 -13.30 5.70 35.52
CA LEU A 216 -13.77 5.49 34.14
C LEU A 216 -14.88 4.42 34.07
N ARG A 217 -14.76 3.34 34.86
CA ARG A 217 -15.81 2.33 34.99
C ARG A 217 -17.10 2.93 35.56
N ALA A 218 -16.99 3.70 36.64
CA ALA A 218 -18.13 4.36 37.27
C ALA A 218 -18.84 5.32 36.30
N ALA A 219 -18.06 6.01 35.45
CA ALA A 219 -18.58 6.85 34.37
C ALA A 219 -19.15 6.07 33.17
N GLY A 220 -19.07 4.73 33.17
CA GLY A 220 -19.52 3.90 32.05
C GLY A 220 -18.63 3.97 30.81
N ALA A 221 -17.47 4.62 30.88
CA ALA A 221 -16.55 4.81 29.75
C ALA A 221 -15.84 3.51 29.33
N LEU A 222 -15.81 2.51 30.22
CA LEU A 222 -15.31 1.16 29.92
C LEU A 222 -16.41 0.22 29.39
N ARG A 223 -17.57 0.75 28.96
CA ARG A 223 -18.62 -0.02 28.28
C ARG A 223 -18.34 -0.05 26.76
N HIS A 224 -18.52 -1.21 26.14
CA HIS A 224 -18.01 -1.54 24.80
C HIS A 224 -18.52 -0.63 23.66
N PRO A 225 -17.63 0.04 22.92
CA PRO A 225 -17.95 0.63 21.63
C PRO A 225 -17.56 -0.32 20.49
N ARG A 226 -18.50 -1.11 19.97
CA ARG A 226 -18.21 -2.04 18.85
C ARG A 226 -17.86 -1.34 17.53
N ASP A 227 -18.35 -0.12 17.30
CA ASP A 227 -18.15 0.58 16.01
C ASP A 227 -17.59 2.01 16.12
N ARG A 228 -17.39 2.54 17.33
CA ARG A 228 -16.97 3.95 17.49
C ARG A 228 -15.46 4.16 17.41
N GLY A 229 -14.64 3.12 17.55
CA GLY A 229 -13.18 3.25 17.61
C GLY A 229 -12.58 3.84 16.34
N PHE A 230 -12.91 3.26 15.18
CA PHE A 230 -12.33 3.65 13.89
C PHE A 230 -12.64 5.10 13.50
N GLU A 231 -13.92 5.49 13.46
CA GLU A 231 -14.29 6.85 13.05
C GLU A 231 -13.83 7.89 14.07
N PHE A 232 -13.87 7.58 15.37
CA PHE A 232 -13.40 8.49 16.41
C PHE A 232 -11.90 8.75 16.30
N GLY A 233 -11.08 7.70 16.21
CA GLY A 233 -9.64 7.85 16.10
C GLY A 233 -9.21 8.43 14.75
N LEU A 234 -9.90 8.11 13.65
CA LEU A 234 -9.62 8.69 12.33
C LEU A 234 -9.81 10.19 12.37
N ARG A 235 -10.93 10.65 12.95
CA ARG A 235 -11.18 12.07 13.15
C ARG A 235 -10.08 12.74 13.97
N LEU A 236 -9.66 12.14 15.09
CA LEU A 236 -8.58 12.71 15.92
C LEU A 236 -7.23 12.79 15.19
N VAL A 237 -6.89 11.76 14.42
CA VAL A 237 -5.66 11.73 13.60
C VAL A 237 -5.71 12.86 12.58
N LEU A 238 -6.82 13.01 11.86
CA LEU A 238 -6.98 14.05 10.85
C LEU A 238 -7.08 15.46 11.44
N ASP A 239 -7.72 15.64 12.59
CA ASP A 239 -7.74 16.93 13.32
C ASP A 239 -6.32 17.36 13.73
N SER A 240 -5.50 16.40 14.13
CA SER A 240 -4.10 16.63 14.49
C SER A 240 -3.27 17.00 13.26
N ILE A 241 -3.47 16.31 12.12
CA ILE A 241 -2.82 16.63 10.85
C ILE A 241 -3.25 18.00 10.34
N GLU A 242 -4.54 18.33 10.42
CA GLU A 242 -5.06 19.64 10.03
C GLU A 242 -4.43 20.76 10.86
N THR A 243 -4.33 20.56 12.18
CA THR A 243 -3.65 21.48 13.09
C THR A 243 -2.17 21.61 12.73
N PHE A 244 -1.49 20.50 12.41
CA PHE A 244 -0.11 20.49 11.97
C PHE A 244 0.07 21.27 10.66
N VAL A 245 -0.76 21.03 9.64
CA VAL A 245 -0.78 21.78 8.38
C VAL A 245 -0.99 23.27 8.62
N ARG A 246 -1.92 23.65 9.51
CA ARG A 246 -2.21 25.05 9.84
C ARG A 246 -1.05 25.76 10.55
N ASN A 247 -0.33 25.03 11.39
CA ASN A 247 0.79 25.55 12.18
C ASN A 247 2.12 25.56 11.41
N GLN A 248 2.15 25.01 10.20
CA GLN A 248 3.34 25.11 9.36
C GLN A 248 3.59 26.58 9.02
N PRO A 249 4.81 27.09 9.26
CA PRO A 249 5.16 28.43 8.83
C PRO A 249 4.93 28.48 7.32
N ARG A 250 3.98 29.30 6.87
CA ARG A 250 3.83 29.63 5.46
C ARG A 250 5.22 30.02 4.98
N ARG A 251 5.84 29.18 4.16
CA ARG A 251 7.16 29.47 3.62
C ARG A 251 7.06 30.88 3.03
N ARG A 252 7.70 31.86 3.67
CA ARG A 252 7.98 33.15 3.03
C ARG A 252 8.64 32.79 1.72
N ASP A 253 8.06 33.28 0.62
CA ASP A 253 8.62 33.16 -0.72
C ASP A 253 10.14 33.31 -0.68
N GLY A 254 10.87 32.33 -1.20
CA GLY A 254 12.32 32.49 -1.35
C GLY A 254 13.15 31.23 -1.54
N THR A 255 12.64 30.03 -1.20
CA THR A 255 13.41 28.81 -1.46
C THR A 255 12.47 27.61 -1.55
N SER A 256 11.78 27.48 -2.69
CA SER A 256 11.34 26.17 -3.10
C SER A 256 12.59 25.30 -3.26
N ALA A 257 12.66 24.23 -2.48
CA ALA A 257 13.43 23.04 -2.85
C ALA A 257 12.80 22.53 -4.15
N ARG A 258 13.22 23.13 -5.26
CA ARG A 258 12.82 22.74 -6.61
C ARG A 258 13.60 21.47 -6.89
N TYR A 259 12.91 20.35 -7.05
CA TYR A 259 13.49 19.15 -7.64
C TYR A 259 14.21 19.56 -8.93
N GLU A 260 15.54 19.48 -8.94
CA GLU A 260 16.33 19.82 -10.13
C GLU A 260 16.00 18.76 -11.19
N THR A 261 15.45 19.20 -12.33
CA THR A 261 15.19 18.28 -13.44
C THR A 261 16.54 17.75 -13.94
N PRO A 262 16.77 16.42 -13.91
CA PRO A 262 18.02 15.85 -14.40
C PRO A 262 18.10 16.00 -15.92
N CYS A 263 19.32 16.18 -16.42
CA CYS A 263 19.58 16.28 -17.85
C CYS A 263 19.23 14.95 -18.54
N PRO A 264 18.36 14.92 -19.56
CA PRO A 264 17.95 13.68 -20.22
C PRO A 264 19.09 12.96 -20.97
N GLN A 265 20.26 13.60 -21.12
CA GLN A 265 21.41 13.03 -21.80
C GLN A 265 22.45 12.41 -20.85
N CYS A 266 22.57 12.91 -19.61
CA CYS A 266 23.65 12.49 -18.70
C CYS A 266 23.23 12.33 -17.24
N GLY A 267 22.00 12.66 -16.86
CA GLY A 267 21.51 12.60 -15.48
C GLY A 267 21.93 13.78 -14.60
N ASP A 268 22.93 14.56 -15.00
CA ASP A 268 23.40 15.72 -14.21
C ASP A 268 22.32 16.80 -14.05
N PRO A 269 22.31 17.52 -12.91
CA PRO A 269 21.35 18.59 -12.68
C PRO A 269 21.50 19.72 -13.70
N ILE A 270 20.38 20.19 -14.24
CA ILE A 270 20.37 21.33 -15.17
C ILE A 270 20.50 22.63 -14.35
N SER A 271 21.62 23.35 -14.51
CA SER A 271 21.81 24.66 -13.88
C SER A 271 20.75 25.67 -14.35
N ARG A 272 20.15 26.38 -13.39
CA ARG A 272 19.00 27.28 -13.63
C ARG A 272 19.36 28.37 -14.65
N SER A 273 18.48 28.58 -15.64
CA SER A 273 18.45 29.83 -16.39
C SER A 273 17.86 30.94 -15.51
N SER A 274 18.30 32.18 -15.76
CA SER A 274 17.79 33.40 -15.11
C SER A 274 16.24 33.46 -15.17
N PRO A 275 15.55 34.09 -14.21
CA PRO A 275 14.07 34.12 -14.14
C PRO A 275 13.37 34.64 -15.39
N THR A 276 14.10 35.36 -16.25
CA THR A 276 13.61 35.99 -17.47
C THR A 276 13.99 35.22 -18.75
N GLY A 277 14.54 34.01 -18.64
CA GLY A 277 15.02 33.20 -19.78
C GLY A 277 14.21 31.94 -20.06
N ARG A 278 14.21 31.49 -21.32
CA ARG A 278 13.65 30.20 -21.74
C ARG A 278 14.32 29.05 -20.95
N PRO A 279 13.56 28.13 -20.35
CA PRO A 279 14.13 27.04 -19.55
C PRO A 279 15.09 26.17 -20.36
N ARG A 280 16.25 25.84 -19.77
CA ARG A 280 17.24 24.95 -20.38
C ARG A 280 16.76 23.51 -20.32
N THR A 281 16.86 22.80 -21.45
CA THR A 281 16.50 21.36 -21.54
C THR A 281 17.70 20.44 -21.26
N TYR A 282 18.94 20.96 -21.29
CA TYR A 282 20.17 20.19 -21.09
C TYR A 282 21.14 20.96 -20.20
N CYS A 283 21.95 20.24 -19.40
CA CYS A 283 22.92 20.86 -18.47
C CYS A 283 24.04 21.65 -19.19
N SER A 284 24.38 21.26 -20.42
CA SER A 284 25.43 21.86 -21.23
C SER A 284 25.12 21.80 -22.73
N ASP A 285 25.79 22.67 -23.50
CA ASP A 285 25.71 22.66 -24.96
C ASP A 285 26.26 21.35 -25.55
N ALA A 286 27.22 20.71 -24.89
CA ALA A 286 27.71 19.38 -25.24
C ALA A 286 26.60 18.32 -25.14
N CYS A 287 25.81 18.33 -24.05
CA CYS A 287 24.66 17.43 -23.90
C CYS A 287 23.59 17.69 -24.97
N ARG A 288 23.30 18.96 -25.28
CA ARG A 288 22.37 19.32 -26.35
C ARG A 288 22.83 18.81 -27.72
N GLN A 289 24.12 18.96 -28.04
CA GLN A 289 24.70 18.47 -29.29
C GLN A 289 24.71 16.94 -29.38
N ARG A 290 25.00 16.23 -28.28
CA ARG A 290 24.90 14.76 -28.23
C ARG A 290 23.49 14.27 -28.53
N ALA A 291 22.48 14.85 -27.88
CA ALA A 291 21.08 14.52 -28.14
C ALA A 291 20.65 14.85 -29.58
N TYR A 292 21.16 15.94 -30.17
CA TYR A 292 20.92 16.27 -31.57
C TYR A 292 21.56 15.27 -32.54
N ARG A 293 22.80 14.84 -32.28
CA ARG A 293 23.50 13.84 -33.10
C ARG A 293 22.83 12.47 -33.05
N ALA A 294 22.36 12.04 -31.88
CA ALA A 294 21.61 10.80 -31.71
C ALA A 294 20.35 10.80 -32.58
N ARG A 295 19.50 11.84 -32.45
CA ARG A 295 18.30 12.00 -33.29
C ARG A 295 18.61 12.03 -34.79
N ARG A 296 19.73 12.62 -35.19
CA ARG A 296 20.12 12.66 -36.61
C ARG A 296 20.61 11.31 -37.12
N ARG A 297 21.24 10.48 -36.29
CA ARG A 297 21.59 9.09 -36.63
C ARG A 297 20.34 8.24 -36.81
N ASP A 298 19.39 8.35 -35.89
CA ASP A 298 18.11 7.62 -35.97
C ASP A 298 17.33 7.98 -37.25
N LEU A 299 17.37 9.25 -37.66
CA LEU A 299 16.77 9.73 -38.92
C LEU A 299 17.53 9.29 -40.18
N SER A 300 18.83 9.00 -40.10
CA SER A 300 19.61 8.46 -41.22
C SER A 300 19.51 6.95 -41.36
N GLU A 301 19.35 6.22 -40.26
CA GLU A 301 19.16 4.76 -40.25
C GLU A 301 17.71 4.36 -40.56
N GLY A 302 16.75 5.28 -40.39
CA GLY A 302 15.33 5.09 -40.70
C GLY A 302 14.90 5.37 -42.14
N LYS A 303 15.82 5.61 -43.10
CA LYS A 303 15.47 5.68 -44.52
C LYS A 303 15.59 4.30 -45.18
N PRO A 304 14.48 3.59 -45.47
CA PRO A 304 14.55 2.45 -46.38
C PRO A 304 15.00 2.95 -47.75
N GLY A 305 16.06 2.36 -48.29
CA GLY A 305 16.54 2.64 -49.63
C GLY A 305 15.43 2.37 -50.65
N GLN A 306 15.01 3.41 -51.35
CA GLN A 306 14.41 3.28 -52.68
C GLN A 306 15.56 3.32 -53.68
N GLY A 307 15.73 2.21 -54.39
CA GLY A 307 16.74 1.96 -55.41
C GLY A 307 16.67 0.50 -55.79
#